data_AF-A0A1R2CRU6-F1
#
_entry.id   AF-A0A1R2CRU6-F1
#
_cell.length_a   1.000
_cell.length_b   1.000
_cell.length_c   1.000
_cell.angle_alpha   90.00
_cell.angle_beta   90.00
_cell.angle_gamma   90.00
#
_symmetry.space_group_name_H-M   'P 1'
#
loop_
_entity.id
_entity.type
_entity.pdbx_description
1 polymer ?
#
loop_
_entity_poly.entity_id
_entity_poly.type
_entity_poly.pdbx_seq_one_letter_code
_entity_poly.pdbx_strand_id
1 'polypeptide(L)'
;MDINEILDCMALLRIPIKKSSALWKKLLNCIDTSAFLLNKLAAGLGSDLENFSMSKVEMIDEYTTDLEGYVAQEFVLAIIMSGKVLNKKLRIIIDGFSKPTGGYEEFRISDCLKSCSKFRRFLTKNKQFVESQPEYSRMLYRFLKHEDTLRKKHQTTNA
;
A
#
# COMPACT_ATOMS: atom_id res chain seq x y z
N MET A 1 -3.07 -6.39 8.60
CA MET A 1 -2.53 -5.59 7.47
C MET A 1 -3.15 -4.20 7.56
N ASP A 2 -2.36 -3.14 7.82
CA ASP A 2 -2.91 -1.79 8.06
C ASP A 2 -2.56 -0.83 6.92
N ILE A 3 -3.55 -0.52 6.09
CA ILE A 3 -3.43 0.42 4.96
C ILE A 3 -3.11 1.86 5.42
N ASN A 4 -3.37 2.18 6.69
CA ASN A 4 -3.10 3.50 7.24
C ASN A 4 -1.60 3.84 7.21
N GLU A 5 -0.71 2.85 7.32
CA GLU A 5 0.74 3.09 7.17
C GLU A 5 1.10 3.62 5.77
N ILE A 6 0.36 3.23 4.72
CA ILE A 6 0.52 3.74 3.34
C ILE A 6 -0.03 5.17 3.24
N LEU A 7 -1.23 5.41 3.78
CA LEU A 7 -1.88 6.72 3.76
C LEU A 7 -1.03 7.77 4.50
N ASP A 8 -0.44 7.40 5.63
CA ASP A 8 0.53 8.19 6.37
C ASP A 8 1.74 8.59 5.52
N CYS A 9 2.30 7.63 4.76
CA CYS A 9 3.43 7.91 3.87
C CYS A 9 3.03 8.89 2.77
N MET A 10 1.83 8.77 2.22
CA MET A 10 1.32 9.69 1.21
C MET A 10 1.10 11.09 1.79
N ALA A 11 0.56 11.19 3.01
CA ALA A 11 0.37 12.45 3.72
C ALA A 11 1.71 13.17 3.97
N LEU A 12 2.73 12.45 4.46
CA LEU A 12 4.08 12.99 4.67
C LEU A 12 4.69 13.58 3.38
N LEU A 13 4.39 12.96 2.23
CA LEU A 13 4.88 13.41 0.93
C LEU A 13 3.90 14.34 0.19
N ARG A 14 2.83 14.79 0.86
CA ARG A 14 1.76 15.64 0.30
C ARG A 14 1.23 15.10 -1.02
N ILE A 15 1.05 13.78 -1.12
CA ILE A 15 0.49 13.11 -2.30
C ILE A 15 -1.03 13.13 -2.14
N PRO A 16 -1.76 13.91 -2.96
CA PRO A 16 -3.22 13.95 -2.87
C PRO A 16 -3.81 12.63 -3.38
N ILE A 17 -4.55 11.93 -2.53
CA ILE A 17 -5.33 10.76 -2.93
C ILE A 17 -6.66 11.29 -3.49
N LYS A 18 -6.69 11.54 -4.80
CA LYS A 18 -7.93 11.92 -5.48
C LYS A 18 -8.88 10.72 -5.49
N LYS A 19 -10.17 10.94 -5.20
CA LYS A 19 -11.23 9.92 -5.30
C LYS A 19 -11.32 9.29 -6.70
N SER A 20 -10.84 9.98 -7.74
CA SER A 20 -10.76 9.47 -9.11
C SER A 20 -9.49 8.65 -9.43
N SER A 21 -8.53 8.57 -8.51
CA SER A 21 -7.24 7.90 -8.75
C SER A 21 -7.40 6.37 -8.84
N ALA A 22 -6.59 5.73 -9.69
CA ALA A 22 -6.60 4.28 -9.86
C ALA A 22 -6.33 3.52 -8.55
N LEU A 23 -5.51 4.10 -7.65
CA LEU A 23 -5.25 3.56 -6.33
C LEU A 23 -6.50 3.64 -5.43
N TRP A 24 -7.20 4.77 -5.42
CA TRP A 24 -8.46 4.90 -4.68
C TRP A 24 -9.54 3.96 -5.22
N LYS A 25 -9.65 3.82 -6.55
CA LYS A 25 -10.57 2.87 -7.17
C LYS A 25 -10.26 1.42 -6.81
N LYS A 26 -8.99 1.03 -6.72
CA LYS A 26 -8.60 -0.31 -6.26
C LYS A 26 -8.89 -0.53 -4.77
N LEU A 27 -8.63 0.47 -3.94
CA LEU A 27 -8.99 0.42 -2.53
C LEU A 27 -10.50 0.30 -2.32
N LEU A 28 -11.28 1.11 -3.05
CA LEU A 28 -12.73 1.07 -3.02
C LEU A 28 -13.26 -0.27 -3.53
N ASN A 29 -12.74 -0.77 -4.66
CA ASN A 29 -13.12 -2.08 -5.19
C ASN A 29 -12.79 -3.20 -4.20
N CYS A 30 -11.66 -3.14 -3.48
CA CYS A 30 -11.34 -4.11 -2.46
C CYS A 30 -12.40 -4.10 -1.35
N ILE A 31 -12.81 -2.92 -0.88
CA ILE A 31 -13.85 -2.76 0.15
C ILE A 31 -15.23 -3.21 -0.36
N ASP A 32 -15.63 -2.75 -1.55
CA ASP A 32 -16.94 -3.01 -2.14
C ASP A 32 -17.11 -4.47 -2.54
N THR A 33 -16.06 -5.11 -3.07
CA THR A 33 -16.09 -6.53 -3.44
C THR A 33 -16.11 -7.41 -2.20
N SER A 34 -15.33 -7.05 -1.16
CA SER A 34 -15.42 -7.74 0.14
C SER A 34 -16.80 -7.61 0.76
N ALA A 35 -17.40 -6.42 0.74
CA ALA A 35 -18.74 -6.19 1.27
C ALA A 35 -19.82 -6.94 0.45
N PHE A 36 -19.73 -6.93 -0.88
CA PHE A 36 -20.65 -7.65 -1.76
C PHE A 36 -20.62 -9.16 -1.50
N LEU A 37 -19.42 -9.75 -1.42
CA LEU A 37 -19.26 -11.18 -1.18
C LEU A 37 -19.66 -11.59 0.24
N LEU A 38 -19.37 -10.76 1.25
CA LEU A 38 -19.87 -10.95 2.63
C LEU A 38 -21.40 -10.88 2.69
N ASN A 39 -22.03 -9.95 1.97
CA ASN A 39 -23.49 -9.87 1.88
C ASN A 39 -24.09 -11.08 1.16
N LYS A 40 -23.42 -11.60 0.13
CA LYS A 40 -23.82 -12.84 -0.55
C LYS A 40 -23.72 -14.06 0.37
N LEU A 41 -22.65 -14.14 1.17
CA LEU A 41 -22.47 -15.17 2.19
C LEU A 41 -23.59 -15.08 3.25
N ALA A 42 -23.86 -13.87 3.77
CA ALA A 42 -24.91 -13.62 4.74
C ALA A 42 -26.31 -13.96 4.20
N ALA A 43 -26.57 -13.65 2.92
CA ALA A 43 -27.81 -14.02 2.25
C ALA A 43 -27.96 -15.54 2.06
N GLY A 44 -26.87 -16.26 1.74
CA GLY A 44 -26.85 -17.72 1.65
C GLY A 44 -27.01 -18.43 3.00
N LEU A 45 -26.61 -17.77 4.09
CA LEU A 45 -26.80 -18.22 5.47
C LEU A 45 -28.19 -17.88 6.05
N GLY A 46 -28.88 -16.90 5.48
CA GLY A 46 -30.19 -16.43 5.95
C GLY A 46 -31.38 -17.29 5.52
N SER A 47 -31.20 -18.23 4.59
CA SER A 47 -32.24 -19.18 4.16
C SER A 47 -32.11 -20.52 4.90
N ASP A 48 -33.00 -20.74 5.86
CA ASP A 48 -33.31 -21.97 6.61
C ASP A 48 -32.13 -22.75 7.22
N LEU A 49 -31.91 -22.46 8.51
CA LEU A 49 -30.96 -23.06 9.45
C LEU A 49 -31.29 -24.52 9.87
N GLU A 50 -32.29 -25.17 9.27
CA GLU A 50 -32.80 -26.45 9.80
C GLU A 50 -32.09 -27.71 9.29
N ASN A 51 -31.17 -27.63 8.32
CA ASN A 51 -30.34 -28.78 7.92
C ASN A 51 -28.98 -28.33 7.40
N PHE A 52 -27.94 -28.42 8.23
CA PHE A 52 -26.55 -28.23 7.82
C PHE A 52 -26.05 -29.51 7.14
N SER A 53 -26.14 -29.58 5.80
CA SER A 53 -25.42 -30.59 5.03
C SER A 53 -23.94 -30.22 4.95
N MET A 54 -23.05 -31.22 4.92
CA MET A 54 -21.61 -30.99 4.79
C MET A 54 -21.23 -30.22 3.52
N SER A 55 -22.01 -30.39 2.46
CA SER A 55 -21.89 -29.60 1.23
C SER A 55 -22.11 -28.08 1.42
N LYS A 56 -22.93 -27.64 2.39
CA LYS A 56 -23.11 -26.21 2.68
C LYS A 56 -21.90 -25.63 3.42
N VAL A 57 -21.28 -26.42 4.29
CA VAL A 57 -20.06 -26.02 5.02
C VAL A 57 -18.88 -25.93 4.06
N GLU A 58 -18.70 -26.94 3.20
CA GLU A 58 -17.66 -26.93 2.15
C GLU A 58 -17.81 -25.74 1.19
N MET A 59 -19.05 -25.41 0.79
CA MET A 59 -19.32 -24.24 -0.05
C MET A 59 -18.99 -22.91 0.66
N ILE A 60 -19.23 -22.81 1.97
CA ILE A 60 -18.86 -21.62 2.75
C ILE A 60 -17.34 -21.50 2.82
N ASP A 61 -16.64 -22.58 3.14
CA ASP A 61 -15.18 -22.64 3.23
C ASP A 61 -14.52 -22.24 1.89
N GLU A 62 -15.06 -22.75 0.78
CA GLU A 62 -14.61 -22.40 -0.57
C GLU A 62 -14.81 -20.90 -0.85
N TYR A 63 -16.00 -20.34 -0.57
CA TYR A 63 -16.26 -18.92 -0.75
C TYR A 63 -15.41 -18.02 0.15
N THR A 64 -15.14 -18.42 1.40
CA THR A 64 -14.25 -17.67 2.29
C THR A 64 -12.81 -17.73 1.81
N THR A 65 -12.34 -18.88 1.32
CA THR A 65 -10.98 -19.03 0.78
C THR A 65 -10.79 -18.18 -0.46
N ASP A 66 -11.76 -18.19 -1.39
CA ASP A 66 -11.74 -17.35 -2.59
C ASP A 66 -11.74 -15.85 -2.24
N LEU A 67 -12.54 -15.46 -1.24
CA LEU A 67 -12.60 -14.09 -0.74
C LEU A 67 -11.24 -13.66 -0.15
N GLU A 68 -10.64 -14.49 0.69
CA GLU A 68 -9.33 -14.22 1.28
C GLU A 68 -8.25 -14.08 0.21
N GLY A 69 -8.27 -14.96 -0.81
CA GLY A 69 -7.37 -14.89 -1.95
C GLY A 69 -7.51 -13.60 -2.75
N TYR A 70 -8.75 -13.20 -3.06
CA TYR A 70 -9.03 -11.95 -3.78
C TYR A 70 -8.57 -10.71 -3.00
N VAL A 71 -8.92 -10.65 -1.71
CA VAL A 71 -8.54 -9.52 -0.83
C VAL A 71 -7.02 -9.43 -0.69
N ALA A 72 -6.34 -10.57 -0.53
CA ALA A 72 -4.89 -10.61 -0.47
C ALA A 72 -4.27 -10.08 -1.78
N GLN A 73 -4.80 -10.46 -2.94
CA GLN A 73 -4.30 -10.01 -4.23
C GLN A 73 -4.50 -8.50 -4.45
N GLU A 74 -5.70 -7.97 -4.20
CA GLU A 74 -5.97 -6.53 -4.34
C GLU A 74 -5.15 -5.71 -3.35
N PHE A 75 -4.96 -6.21 -2.12
CA PHE A 75 -4.08 -5.59 -1.14
C PHE A 75 -2.63 -5.53 -1.64
N VAL A 76 -2.08 -6.64 -2.15
CA VAL A 76 -0.74 -6.69 -2.73
C VAL A 76 -0.61 -5.70 -3.90
N LEU A 77 -1.59 -5.62 -4.79
CA LEU A 77 -1.59 -4.66 -5.89
C LEU A 77 -1.60 -3.21 -5.39
N ALA A 78 -2.38 -2.90 -4.34
CA ALA A 78 -2.40 -1.60 -3.71
C ALA A 78 -1.04 -1.22 -3.11
N ILE A 79 -0.33 -2.17 -2.49
CA ILE A 79 1.04 -1.96 -1.99
C ILE A 79 1.98 -1.59 -3.13
N ILE A 80 2.01 -2.39 -4.20
CA ILE A 80 2.91 -2.19 -5.33
C ILE A 80 2.65 -0.84 -6.01
N MET A 81 1.37 -0.49 -6.23
CA MET A 81 1.01 0.79 -6.82
C MET A 81 1.40 1.97 -5.93
N SER A 82 1.14 1.87 -4.63
CA SER A 82 1.49 2.91 -3.67
C SER A 82 3.00 3.13 -3.62
N GLY A 83 3.79 2.06 -3.56
CA GLY A 83 5.24 2.17 -3.54
C GLY A 83 5.83 2.70 -4.85
N LYS A 84 5.21 2.45 -6.00
CA LYS A 84 5.57 3.11 -7.28
C LYS A 84 5.33 4.62 -7.22
N VAL A 85 4.19 5.04 -6.70
CA VAL A 85 3.82 6.46 -6.56
C VAL A 85 4.76 7.19 -5.59
N LEU A 86 5.00 6.59 -4.42
CA LEU A 86 5.93 7.10 -3.39
C LEU A 86 7.36 7.23 -3.95
N ASN A 87 7.90 6.19 -4.59
CA ASN A 87 9.22 6.24 -5.22
C ASN A 87 9.32 7.35 -6.27
N LYS A 88 8.29 7.51 -7.11
CA LYS A 88 8.26 8.58 -8.12
C LYS A 88 8.31 9.97 -7.45
N LYS A 89 7.55 10.18 -6.38
CA LYS A 89 7.53 11.43 -5.64
C LYS A 89 8.86 11.72 -4.93
N LEU A 90 9.45 10.72 -4.26
CA LEU A 90 10.75 10.83 -3.61
C LEU A 90 11.86 11.18 -4.60
N ARG A 91 11.87 10.54 -5.78
CA ARG A 91 12.82 10.87 -6.85
C ARG A 91 12.70 12.33 -7.28
N ILE A 92 11.48 12.81 -7.52
CA ILE A 92 11.23 14.22 -7.90
C ILE A 92 11.75 15.18 -6.82
N ILE A 93 11.52 14.88 -5.54
CA ILE A 93 12.01 15.70 -4.42
C ILE A 93 13.55 15.70 -4.37
N ILE A 94 14.18 14.53 -4.50
CA ILE A 94 15.64 14.38 -4.47
C ILE A 94 16.31 15.12 -5.63
N ASP A 95 15.76 14.99 -6.84
CA ASP A 95 16.21 15.71 -8.03
C ASP A 95 15.95 17.22 -7.92
N GLY A 96 14.93 17.61 -7.15
CA GLY A 96 14.65 19.01 -6.81
C GLY A 96 15.76 19.61 -5.93
N PHE A 97 16.24 18.87 -4.94
CA PHE A 97 17.31 19.32 -4.06
C PHE A 97 18.67 19.52 -4.76
N SER A 98 18.88 19.02 -5.98
CA SER A 98 20.13 19.21 -6.74
C SER A 98 20.06 20.41 -7.70
N LYS A 99 18.90 21.06 -7.83
CA LYS A 99 18.75 22.24 -8.69
C LYS A 99 19.00 23.53 -7.90
N PRO A 100 19.75 24.50 -8.46
CA PRO A 100 20.11 25.75 -7.79
C PRO A 100 18.94 26.74 -7.67
N THR A 101 17.84 26.53 -8.39
CA THR A 101 16.65 27.36 -8.32
C THR A 101 15.74 26.87 -7.20
N GLY A 102 15.75 27.60 -6.08
CA GLY A 102 14.91 27.40 -4.91
C GLY A 102 13.45 27.13 -5.29
N GLY A 103 12.97 25.96 -4.91
CA GLY A 103 11.57 25.55 -5.16
C GLY A 103 11.13 24.30 -4.41
N TYR A 104 12.01 23.64 -3.66
CA TYR A 104 11.67 22.45 -2.88
C TYR A 104 11.90 22.60 -1.37
N GLU A 105 12.07 23.84 -0.88
CA GLU A 105 12.09 24.17 0.56
C GLU A 105 10.80 23.75 1.29
N GLU A 106 9.72 23.45 0.56
CA GLU A 106 8.46 22.97 1.12
C GLU A 106 8.53 21.58 1.77
N PHE A 107 9.47 20.71 1.36
CA PHE A 107 9.58 19.35 1.87
C PHE A 107 10.69 19.26 2.91
N ARG A 108 10.31 18.98 4.16
CA ARG A 108 11.29 18.66 5.20
C ARG A 108 11.95 17.33 4.85
N ILE A 109 13.29 17.31 4.79
CA ILE A 109 14.07 16.09 4.57
C ILE A 109 13.69 15.02 5.60
N SER A 110 13.37 15.43 6.84
CA SER A 110 12.86 14.56 7.90
C SER A 110 11.55 13.84 7.54
N ASP A 111 10.60 14.50 6.88
CA ASP A 111 9.33 13.88 6.46
C ASP A 111 9.57 12.87 5.34
N CYS A 112 10.51 13.16 4.44
CA CYS A 112 10.92 12.23 3.38
C CYS A 112 11.59 10.98 3.97
N LEU A 113 12.51 11.16 4.92
CA LEU A 113 13.16 10.05 5.63
C LEU A 113 12.15 9.21 6.43
N LYS A 114 11.21 9.87 7.10
CA LYS A 114 10.12 9.20 7.83
C LYS A 114 9.24 8.38 6.90
N SER A 115 8.90 8.90 5.72
CA SER A 115 8.15 8.15 4.71
C SER A 115 8.93 6.93 4.20
N CYS A 116 10.22 7.07 3.88
CA CYS A 116 11.06 5.93 3.47
C CYS A 116 11.12 4.83 4.54
N SER A 117 11.40 5.22 5.80
CA SER A 117 11.51 4.27 6.91
C SER A 117 10.19 3.57 7.20
N LYS A 118 9.07 4.31 7.24
CA LYS A 118 7.72 3.74 7.42
C LYS A 118 7.39 2.75 6.31
N PHE A 119 7.54 3.13 5.04
CA PHE A 119 7.17 2.25 3.93
C PHE A 119 8.08 1.02 3.85
N ARG A 120 9.38 1.15 4.15
CA ARG A 120 10.30 0.01 4.24
C ARG A 120 9.86 -0.98 5.33
N ARG A 121 9.58 -0.47 6.53
CA ARG A 121 9.10 -1.31 7.65
C ARG A 121 7.79 -2.00 7.30
N PHE A 122 6.88 -1.29 6.64
CA PHE A 122 5.63 -1.84 6.14
C PHE A 122 5.87 -2.99 5.14
N LEU A 123 6.76 -2.83 4.16
CA LEU A 123 7.13 -3.89 3.22
C LEU A 123 7.74 -5.12 3.93
N THR A 124 8.62 -4.89 4.91
CA THR A 124 9.24 -5.98 5.67
C THR A 124 8.22 -6.75 6.51
N LYS A 125 7.29 -6.06 7.18
CA LYS A 125 6.21 -6.71 7.96
C LYS A 125 5.31 -7.59 7.08
N ASN A 126 5.04 -7.14 5.86
CA ASN A 126 4.14 -7.83 4.94
C ASN A 126 4.86 -8.73 3.94
N LYS A 127 6.17 -8.98 4.12
CA LYS A 127 7.05 -9.66 3.16
C LYS A 127 6.45 -10.95 2.60
N GLN A 128 5.92 -11.82 3.45
CA GLN A 128 5.32 -13.11 3.04
C GLN A 128 4.21 -12.99 1.98
N PHE A 129 3.53 -11.84 1.92
CA PHE A 129 2.44 -11.61 0.96
C PHE A 129 2.91 -10.93 -0.33
N VAL A 130 3.99 -10.15 -0.26
CA VAL A 130 4.41 -9.25 -1.36
C VAL A 130 5.70 -9.68 -2.03
N GLU A 131 6.50 -10.55 -1.43
CA GLU A 131 7.84 -10.90 -1.93
C GLU A 131 7.81 -11.64 -3.28
N SER A 132 6.73 -12.37 -3.56
CA SER A 132 6.50 -13.06 -4.83
C SER A 132 6.24 -12.10 -5.99
N GLN A 133 5.96 -10.82 -5.72
CA GLN A 133 5.70 -9.83 -6.76
C GLN A 133 7.01 -9.40 -7.44
N PRO A 134 7.09 -9.41 -8.78
CA PRO A 134 8.31 -9.06 -9.52
C PRO A 134 8.89 -7.68 -9.18
N GLU A 135 8.06 -6.75 -8.73
CA GLU A 135 8.47 -5.38 -8.38
C GLU A 135 8.92 -5.20 -6.92
N TYR A 136 8.76 -6.20 -6.05
CA TYR A 136 9.08 -6.08 -4.64
C TYR A 136 10.54 -5.67 -4.40
N SER A 137 11.50 -6.46 -4.89
CA SER A 137 12.93 -6.24 -4.65
C SER A 137 13.40 -4.91 -5.24
N ARG A 138 12.91 -4.56 -6.45
CA ARG A 138 13.23 -3.29 -7.12
C ARG A 138 12.71 -2.09 -6.32
N MET A 139 11.48 -2.19 -5.82
CA MET A 139 10.86 -1.15 -5.01
C MET A 139 11.59 -0.95 -3.69
N LEU A 140 11.88 -2.04 -2.96
CA LEU A 140 12.61 -2.00 -1.70
C LEU A 140 14.01 -1.36 -1.86
N TYR A 141 14.75 -1.78 -2.90
CA TYR A 141 16.05 -1.21 -3.22
C TYR A 141 15.98 0.31 -3.47
N ARG A 142 14.97 0.79 -4.20
CA ARG A 142 14.79 2.22 -4.47
C ARG A 142 14.54 3.02 -3.19
N PHE A 143 13.73 2.50 -2.27
CA PHE A 143 13.51 3.15 -0.97
C PHE A 143 14.80 3.24 -0.15
N LEU A 144 15.61 2.19 -0.11
CA LEU A 144 16.92 2.22 0.55
C LEU A 144 17.84 3.28 -0.08
N LYS A 145 17.95 3.29 -1.41
CA LYS A 145 18.76 4.28 -2.13
C LYS A 145 18.29 5.72 -1.89
N HIS A 146 16.98 5.95 -1.88
CA HIS A 146 16.41 7.27 -1.59
C HIS A 146 16.68 7.70 -0.15
N GLU A 147 16.52 6.79 0.82
CA GLU A 147 16.85 7.04 2.23
C GLU A 147 18.33 7.44 2.39
N ASP A 148 19.27 6.69 1.80
CA ASP A 148 20.70 6.99 1.86
C ASP A 148 21.03 8.37 1.26
N THR A 149 20.40 8.69 0.13
CA THR A 149 20.59 9.98 -0.54
C THR A 149 20.09 11.14 0.33
N LEU A 150 18.92 10.97 0.94
CA LEU A 150 18.32 11.97 1.84
C LEU A 150 19.13 12.15 3.12
N ARG A 151 19.66 11.06 3.71
CA ARG A 151 20.53 11.14 4.90
C ARG A 151 21.80 11.93 4.62
N LYS A 152 22.46 11.66 3.48
CA LYS A 152 23.64 12.42 3.05
C LYS A 152 23.34 13.91 2.91
N LYS A 153 22.21 14.26 2.28
CA LYS A 153 21.78 15.66 2.17
C LYS A 153 21.49 16.29 3.53
N HIS A 154 20.84 15.56 4.44
CA HIS A 154 20.53 16.08 5.78
C HIS A 154 21.79 16.44 6.56
N GLN A 155 22.84 15.62 6.46
CA GLN A 155 24.14 15.86 7.10
C GLN A 155 24.84 17.09 6.52
N THR A 156 24.78 17.31 5.20
CA THR A 156 25.37 18.49 4.56
C THR A 156 24.63 19.79 4.84
N THR A 157 23.34 19.74 5.17
CA THR A 157 22.54 20.95 5.49
C THR A 157 22.69 21.38 6.96
N ASN A 158 23.08 20.45 7.86
CA ASN A 158 23.26 20.71 9.28
C ASN A 158 24.74 20.87 9.70
N ALA A 159 25.67 20.78 8.75
CA ALA A 159 27.11 21.01 8.94
C ALA A 159 27.46 22.44 8.53
#